data_AF-A0AAV7KEH5-F1
#
_entry.id   AF-A0AAV7KEH5-F1
#
_cell.length_a   1.000
_cell.length_b   1.000
_cell.length_c   1.000
_cell.angle_alpha   90.00
_cell.angle_beta   90.00
_cell.angle_gamma   90.00
#
_symmetry.space_group_name_H-M   'P 1'
#
loop_
_entity.id
_entity.type
_entity.pdbx_description
1 polymer ?
#
loop_
_entity_poly.entity_id
_entity_poly.type
_entity_poly.pdbx_seq_one_letter_code
_entity_poly.pdbx_strand_id
1 'polypeptide(L)'
;MWDRYQISDRAGAAIAYAVLQDYGVITPEEDSQIIDRNKLRRSRFSVRKELANEGHETINDISAIYFDGRKDQTRVLVGREDGHLHQDTANEEHYSVLSEPGNQYVAHITPSSGKAKDIA
;
A
#
# COMPACT_ATOMS: atom_id res chain seq x y z
N MET A 1 -0.03 -0.76 0.22
CA MET A 1 0.28 -2.15 -0.17
C MET A 1 1.56 -2.14 -1.01
N TRP A 2 2.62 -2.76 -0.48
CA TRP A 2 3.99 -2.59 -0.96
C TRP A 2 4.33 -3.64 -2.01
N ASP A 3 4.91 -3.21 -3.13
CA ASP A 3 5.49 -4.14 -4.11
C ASP A 3 6.62 -4.93 -3.41
N ARG A 4 6.69 -6.26 -3.60
CA ARG A 4 7.54 -7.18 -2.80
C ARG A 4 9.00 -6.69 -2.68
N TYR A 5 9.49 -6.07 -3.75
CA TYR A 5 10.87 -5.59 -3.86
C TYR A 5 10.98 -4.06 -4.00
N GLN A 6 9.87 -3.33 -3.82
CA GLN A 6 9.80 -1.85 -3.91
C GLN A 6 10.47 -1.26 -5.17
N ILE A 7 10.41 -1.98 -6.30
CA ILE A 7 11.08 -1.55 -7.52
C ILE A 7 10.33 -0.36 -8.13
N SER A 8 11.07 0.70 -8.46
CA SER A 8 10.51 1.87 -9.15
C SER A 8 9.99 1.50 -10.55
N ASP A 9 8.95 2.18 -11.03
CA ASP A 9 8.41 1.93 -12.37
C ASP A 9 9.47 2.10 -13.48
N ARG A 10 10.46 2.97 -13.28
CA ARG A 10 11.53 3.19 -14.26
C ARG A 10 12.50 1.99 -14.28
N ALA A 11 12.90 1.51 -13.11
CA ALA A 11 13.76 0.33 -13.00
C ALA A 11 13.03 -0.92 -13.53
N GLY A 12 11.77 -1.10 -13.18
CA GLY A 12 10.95 -2.21 -13.67
C GLY A 12 10.78 -2.18 -15.19
N ALA A 13 10.57 -1.00 -15.79
CA ALA A 13 10.47 -0.87 -17.23
C ALA A 13 11.78 -1.21 -17.94
N ALA A 14 12.93 -0.79 -17.38
CA ALA A 14 14.24 -1.13 -17.93
C ALA A 14 14.51 -2.65 -17.89
N ILE A 15 14.15 -3.32 -16.80
CA ILE A 15 14.29 -4.78 -16.68
C ILE A 15 13.39 -5.47 -17.71
N ALA A 16 12.11 -5.08 -17.79
CA ALA A 16 11.18 -5.68 -18.75
C ALA A 16 11.63 -5.46 -20.19
N TYR A 17 12.14 -4.26 -20.50
CA TYR A 17 12.70 -3.95 -21.82
C TYR A 17 13.90 -4.83 -22.16
N ALA A 18 14.86 -4.98 -21.25
CA ALA A 18 16.03 -5.85 -21.45
C ALA A 18 15.62 -7.30 -21.72
N VAL A 19 14.68 -7.82 -20.92
CA VAL A 19 14.12 -9.17 -21.14
C VAL A 19 13.48 -9.28 -22.53
N LEU A 20 12.65 -8.32 -22.94
CA LEU A 20 12.02 -8.37 -24.25
C LEU A 20 13.01 -8.27 -25.42
N GLN A 21 14.13 -7.57 -25.25
CA GLN A 21 15.24 -7.60 -26.22
C GLN A 21 15.90 -8.98 -26.28
N ASP A 22 16.21 -9.58 -25.13
CA ASP A 22 16.85 -10.90 -25.05
C ASP A 22 15.99 -11.99 -25.72
N TYR A 23 14.67 -11.88 -25.63
CA TYR A 23 13.72 -12.77 -26.29
C TYR A 23 13.44 -12.41 -27.76
N GLY A 24 14.06 -11.35 -28.30
CA GLY A 24 13.85 -10.90 -29.68
C GLY A 24 12.46 -10.35 -29.96
N VAL A 25 11.72 -9.98 -28.92
CA VAL A 25 10.38 -9.37 -29.03
C VAL A 25 10.52 -7.90 -29.40
N ILE A 26 11.50 -7.22 -28.81
CA ILE A 26 11.87 -5.86 -29.22
C ILE A 26 13.17 -5.95 -30.01
N THR A 27 13.16 -5.38 -31.21
CA THR A 27 14.35 -5.25 -32.05
C THR A 27 14.58 -3.78 -32.40
N PRO A 28 15.77 -3.39 -32.88
CA PRO A 28 16.01 -2.05 -33.38
C PRO A 28 15.07 -1.66 -34.54
N GLU A 29 14.61 -2.64 -35.31
CA GLU A 29 13.71 -2.46 -36.45
C GLU A 29 12.23 -2.47 -36.06
N GLU A 30 11.85 -3.18 -34.99
CA GLU A 30 10.48 -3.34 -34.50
C GLU A 30 10.40 -2.97 -33.01
N ASP A 31 9.97 -1.74 -32.74
CA ASP A 31 9.94 -1.12 -31.41
C ASP A 31 8.51 -0.94 -30.84
N SER A 32 7.51 -1.46 -31.54
CA SER A 32 6.08 -1.33 -31.21
C SER A 32 5.75 -1.84 -29.79
N GLN A 33 6.53 -2.80 -29.31
CA GLN A 33 6.35 -3.49 -28.02
C GLN A 33 7.18 -2.90 -26.87
N ILE A 34 7.77 -1.71 -27.04
CA ILE A 34 8.50 -1.01 -25.96
C ILE A 34 7.62 -0.84 -24.72
N ILE A 35 8.15 -1.25 -23.56
CA ILE A 35 7.57 -0.99 -22.25
C ILE A 35 8.22 0.26 -21.67
N ASP A 36 7.46 1.36 -21.63
CA ASP A 36 7.86 2.57 -20.93
C ASP A 36 7.35 2.57 -19.48
N ARG A 37 7.80 3.56 -18.70
CA ARG A 37 7.37 3.75 -17.31
C ARG A 37 5.83 3.82 -17.19
N ASN A 38 5.16 4.50 -18.12
CA ASN A 38 3.71 4.71 -18.03
C ASN A 38 2.90 3.46 -18.38
N LYS A 39 3.31 2.65 -19.36
CA LYS A 39 2.73 1.33 -19.66
C LYS A 39 2.85 0.42 -18.45
N LEU A 40 4.04 0.34 -17.83
CA LEU A 40 4.22 -0.48 -16.64
C LEU A 40 3.37 0.02 -15.46
N ARG A 41 3.35 1.33 -15.21
CA ARG A 41 2.52 1.94 -14.15
C ARG A 41 1.03 1.61 -14.32
N ARG A 42 0.51 1.69 -15.55
CA ARG A 42 -0.89 1.35 -15.87
C ARG A 42 -1.18 -0.13 -15.64
N SER A 43 -0.31 -1.01 -16.13
CA SER A 43 -0.45 -2.46 -15.92
C SER A 43 -0.44 -2.80 -14.42
N ARG A 44 0.53 -2.27 -13.66
CA ARG A 44 0.59 -2.42 -12.20
C ARG A 44 -0.68 -1.93 -11.50
N PHE A 45 -1.24 -0.81 -11.95
CA PHE A 45 -2.49 -0.29 -11.38
C PHE A 45 -3.68 -1.23 -11.65
N SER A 46 -3.81 -1.78 -12.88
CA SER A 46 -4.88 -2.73 -13.20
C SER A 46 -4.79 -3.99 -12.35
N VAL A 47 -3.61 -4.61 -12.31
CA VAL A 47 -3.38 -5.83 -11.51
C VAL A 47 -3.64 -5.59 -10.03
N ARG A 48 -3.21 -4.44 -9.48
CA ARG A 48 -3.50 -4.09 -8.09
C ARG A 48 -4.99 -3.89 -7.83
N LYS A 49 -5.71 -3.30 -8.78
CA LYS A 49 -7.16 -3.09 -8.67
C LYS A 49 -7.91 -4.42 -8.71
N GLU A 50 -7.52 -5.33 -9.60
CA GLU A 50 -8.06 -6.69 -9.69
C GLU A 50 -7.83 -7.46 -8.39
N LEU A 51 -6.58 -7.51 -7.89
CA LEU A 51 -6.26 -8.16 -6.62
C LEU A 51 -7.00 -7.56 -5.42
N ALA A 52 -7.20 -6.24 -5.41
CA ALA A 52 -7.98 -5.59 -4.36
C ALA A 52 -9.48 -5.98 -4.40
N ASN A 53 -10.01 -6.23 -5.59
CA ASN A 53 -11.39 -6.69 -5.75
C ASN A 53 -11.54 -8.17 -5.38
N GLU A 54 -10.61 -9.04 -5.80
CA GLU A 54 -10.58 -10.46 -5.43
C GLU A 54 -10.47 -10.67 -3.91
N GLY A 55 -9.67 -9.83 -3.25
CA GLY A 55 -9.58 -9.80 -1.79
C GLY A 55 -10.92 -9.53 -1.13
N HIS A 56 -11.74 -8.62 -1.66
CA HIS A 56 -13.04 -8.30 -1.05
C HIS A 56 -14.08 -9.42 -1.19
N GLU A 57 -14.12 -10.16 -2.31
CA GLU A 57 -15.14 -11.22 -2.48
C GLU A 57 -14.89 -12.46 -1.60
N THR A 58 -13.68 -12.61 -1.09
CA THR A 58 -13.29 -13.73 -0.22
C THR A 58 -13.45 -13.43 1.27
N ILE A 59 -13.68 -12.18 1.66
CA ILE A 59 -13.84 -11.76 3.06
C ILE A 59 -15.33 -11.61 3.35
N ASN A 60 -16.02 -12.74 3.49
CA ASN A 60 -17.45 -12.72 3.86
C ASN A 60 -17.66 -12.62 5.38
N ASP A 61 -16.66 -12.97 6.19
CA ASP A 61 -16.71 -12.88 7.65
C ASP A 61 -15.35 -12.43 8.21
N ILE A 62 -15.21 -11.16 8.58
CA ILE A 62 -14.09 -10.72 9.42
C ILE A 62 -14.37 -11.23 10.83
N SER A 63 -13.72 -12.32 11.23
CA SER A 63 -13.92 -12.95 12.54
C SER A 63 -13.21 -12.21 13.69
N ALA A 64 -12.07 -11.57 13.41
CA ALA A 64 -11.24 -10.90 14.41
C ALA A 64 -10.36 -9.80 13.79
N ILE A 65 -9.99 -8.81 14.60
CA ILE A 65 -8.98 -7.79 14.27
C ILE A 65 -7.74 -8.08 15.10
N TYR A 66 -6.59 -8.24 14.44
CA TYR A 66 -5.31 -8.50 15.08
C TYR A 66 -4.46 -7.23 15.15
N PHE A 67 -3.72 -7.06 16.25
CA PHE A 67 -2.92 -5.86 16.49
C PHE A 67 -1.43 -6.22 16.51
N ASP A 68 -0.64 -5.57 15.65
CA ASP A 68 0.83 -5.61 15.72
C ASP A 68 1.38 -4.63 16.79
N GLY A 69 0.49 -3.94 17.52
CA GLY A 69 0.86 -3.03 18.63
C GLY A 69 1.64 -1.78 18.22
N ARG A 70 1.74 -1.49 16.92
CA ARG A 70 2.46 -0.33 16.40
C ARG A 70 1.76 0.97 16.75
N LYS A 71 2.49 1.83 17.44
CA LYS A 71 2.05 3.16 17.87
C LYS A 71 3.15 4.17 17.57
N ASP A 72 2.86 5.04 16.61
CA ASP A 72 3.80 6.06 16.15
C ASP A 72 3.50 7.35 16.90
N GLN A 73 4.52 7.90 17.57
CA GLN A 73 4.39 9.13 18.36
C GLN A 73 5.01 10.30 17.59
N THR A 74 4.18 11.26 17.20
CA THR A 74 4.60 12.44 16.46
C THR A 74 4.48 13.67 17.33
N ARG A 75 5.57 14.44 17.47
CA ARG A 75 5.54 15.73 18.16
C ARG A 75 4.81 16.76 17.31
N VAL A 76 3.78 17.38 17.88
CA VAL A 76 2.94 18.39 17.22
C VAL A 76 2.97 19.69 18.01
N LEU A 77 2.71 20.82 17.35
CA LEU A 77 2.51 22.11 18.00
C LEU A 77 1.01 22.42 18.03
N VAL A 78 0.44 22.61 19.21
CA VAL A 78 -0.99 22.86 19.40
C VAL A 78 -1.17 24.22 20.06
N GLY A 79 -2.04 25.06 19.49
CA GLY A 79 -2.41 26.34 20.08
C GLY A 79 -3.35 26.12 21.26
N ARG A 80 -3.07 26.75 22.40
CA ARG A 80 -3.95 26.76 23.58
C ARG A 80 -4.60 28.13 23.76
N GLU A 81 -5.52 28.24 24.72
CA GLU A 81 -6.28 29.48 24.99
C GLU A 81 -5.40 30.69 25.38
N ASP A 82 -4.15 30.43 25.79
CA ASP A 82 -3.12 31.43 26.06
C ASP A 82 -2.50 32.07 24.80
N GLY A 83 -2.92 31.63 23.60
CA GLY A 83 -2.43 32.14 22.32
C GLY A 83 -1.03 31.66 21.95
N HIS A 84 -0.42 30.79 22.75
CA HIS A 84 0.92 30.25 22.51
C HIS A 84 0.86 28.82 21.96
N LEU A 85 1.80 28.49 21.07
CA LEU A 85 1.98 27.14 20.55
C LEU A 85 2.75 26.30 21.56
N HIS A 86 2.15 25.19 21.97
CA HIS A 86 2.74 24.25 22.91
C HIS A 86 3.12 22.97 22.19
N GLN A 87 4.25 22.37 22.59
CA GLN A 87 4.61 21.04 22.11
C GLN A 87 3.73 19.99 22.78
N ASP A 88 3.09 19.19 21.96
CA ASP A 88 2.29 18.04 22.37
C ASP A 88 2.73 16.80 21.59
N THR A 89 2.19 15.64 21.94
CA THR A 89 2.46 14.37 21.28
C THR A 89 1.16 13.80 20.73
N ALA A 90 1.06 13.76 19.40
CA ALA A 90 0.01 13.04 18.72
C ALA A 90 0.43 11.57 18.61
N ASN A 91 -0.46 10.66 19.03
CA ASN A 91 -0.27 9.23 18.84
C ASN A 91 -1.08 8.77 17.63
N GLU A 92 -0.43 8.15 16.66
CA GLU A 92 -1.05 7.49 15.52
C GLU A 92 -0.96 5.98 15.72
N GLU A 93 -2.08 5.29 15.53
CA GLU A 93 -2.15 3.83 15.71
C GLU A 93 -2.38 3.16 14.36
N HIS A 94 -1.77 1.98 14.19
CA HIS A 94 -1.73 1.25 12.93
C HIS A 94 -2.19 -0.19 13.15
N TYR A 95 -3.34 -0.56 12.56
CA TYR A 95 -3.97 -1.85 12.75
C TYR A 95 -3.93 -2.70 11.48
N SER A 96 -3.60 -3.99 11.63
CA SER A 96 -3.57 -4.95 10.53
C SER A 96 -4.75 -5.91 10.66
N VAL A 97 -5.73 -5.77 9.78
CA VAL A 97 -6.90 -6.65 9.77
C VAL A 97 -6.54 -7.94 9.03
N LEU A 98 -6.80 -9.07 9.67
CA LEU A 98 -6.60 -10.41 9.10
C LEU A 98 -7.95 -11.15 9.11
N SER A 99 -8.20 -12.00 8.12
CA SER A 99 -9.34 -12.91 8.11
C SER A 99 -8.93 -14.32 8.54
N GLU A 100 -9.88 -15.04 9.13
CA GLU A 100 -9.72 -16.45 9.52
C GLU A 100 -10.76 -17.35 8.85
N PRO A 101 -10.45 -18.65 8.67
CA PRO A 101 -9.18 -19.32 8.99
C PRO A 101 -8.06 -19.02 7.97
N GLY A 102 -6.81 -18.94 8.43
CA GLY A 102 -5.63 -18.83 7.56
C GLY A 102 -4.82 -17.54 7.69
N ASN A 103 -5.19 -16.63 8.59
CA ASN A 103 -4.49 -15.36 8.85
C ASN A 103 -4.24 -14.56 7.56
N GLN A 104 -5.20 -14.57 6.63
CA GLN A 104 -5.05 -13.87 5.37
C GLN A 104 -5.12 -12.37 5.62
N TYR A 105 -4.13 -11.64 5.13
CA TYR A 105 -4.11 -10.19 5.26
C TYR A 105 -5.27 -9.56 4.47
N VAL A 106 -6.08 -8.77 5.16
CA VAL A 106 -7.24 -8.07 4.58
C VAL A 106 -6.87 -6.62 4.29
N ALA A 107 -6.52 -5.87 5.33
CA ALA A 107 -6.34 -4.43 5.22
C ALA A 107 -5.42 -3.88 6.32
N HIS A 108 -4.97 -2.64 6.11
CA HIS A 108 -4.31 -1.85 7.14
C HIS A 108 -5.10 -0.58 7.37
N ILE A 109 -5.41 -0.29 8.63
CA ILE A 109 -6.29 0.81 9.03
C ILE A 109 -5.51 1.69 10.00
N THR A 110 -5.58 3.00 9.77
CA THR A 110 -5.12 4.03 10.71
C THR A 110 -6.35 4.74 11.24
N PRO A 111 -6.84 4.41 12.44
CA PRO A 111 -8.00 5.08 13.01
C PRO A 111 -7.60 6.47 13.52
N SER A 112 -8.61 7.32 13.70
CA SER A 112 -8.43 8.66 14.28
C SER A 112 -7.99 8.61 15.74
N SER A 113 -8.34 7.54 16.48
CA SER A 113 -7.86 7.29 17.83
C SER A 113 -8.00 5.82 18.24
N GLY A 114 -7.27 5.39 19.27
CA GLY A 114 -7.37 4.03 19.85
C GLY A 114 -8.61 3.78 20.74
N LYS A 115 -9.62 4.64 20.69
CA LYS A 115 -10.87 4.48 21.46
C LYS A 115 -11.80 3.54 20.73
N ALA A 116 -12.54 2.69 21.46
CA ALA A 116 -13.48 1.73 20.88
C ALA A 116 -14.42 2.33 19.82
N LYS A 117 -14.94 3.55 20.05
CA LYS A 117 -15.84 4.26 19.11
C LYS A 117 -15.21 4.67 17.77
N ASP A 118 -13.88 4.74 17.70
CA ASP A 118 -13.14 5.16 16.51
C ASP A 118 -12.57 3.93 15.76
N ILE A 119 -12.86 2.72 16.28
CA ILE A 119 -12.41 1.41 15.77
C ILE A 119 -13.62 0.53 15.36
N ALA A 120 -14.74 0.63 16.08
CA ALA A 120 -15.96 -0.16 15.89
C ALA A 120 -17.04 0.58 15.08
#